data_AF-B8MPU8-F1
#
_entry.id   AF-B8MPU8-F1
#
_cell.length_a   1.000
_cell.length_b   1.000
_cell.length_c   1.000
_cell.angle_alpha   90.00
_cell.angle_beta   90.00
_cell.angle_gamma   90.00
#
_symmetry.space_group_name_H-M   'P 1'
#
loop_
_entity.id
_entity.type
_entity.pdbx_description
1 polymer ?
#
loop_
_entity_poly.entity_id
_entity_poly.type
_entity_poly.pdbx_seq_one_letter_code
_entity_poly.pdbx_strand_id
1 'polypeptide(L)'
;MGRRKILGTVTLQSGGSYTGWSASGVCSREVLQQKFDQALTETRATTLYAETTKCHIERMEKYWTEYCAIFALEPHETLRECQTARIENFLHWIVTTCTIKKTSTVTTYWRQLSQLHITWWQCRVSPQTLKEVFVFIEGSLTKEYGLDNTESEKPLLEAEEFIEVIQYHWAADINVFPNERQRVQVAAILLLAAYTGSRPGALLNITYRDLRLYVEKHRKTGKHELKLAVTLTKIKSGQKRKRP
;
A
#
# COMPACT_ATOMS: atom_id res chain seq x y z
N MET A 1 -32.47 21.30 -22.78
CA MET A 1 -32.82 21.94 -21.49
C MET A 1 -31.59 21.92 -20.59
N GLY A 2 -31.01 23.10 -20.33
CA GLY A 2 -29.67 23.27 -19.80
C GLY A 2 -29.56 23.09 -18.28
N ARG A 3 -28.48 22.44 -17.84
CA ARG A 3 -28.06 22.34 -16.44
C ARG A 3 -27.76 23.74 -15.89
N ARG A 4 -28.62 24.27 -15.02
CA ARG A 4 -28.29 25.44 -14.20
C ARG A 4 -27.16 25.05 -13.23
N LYS A 5 -25.96 25.59 -13.49
CA LYS A 5 -24.87 25.65 -12.51
C LYS A 5 -25.36 26.50 -11.33
N ILE A 6 -25.39 25.91 -10.14
CA ILE A 6 -25.54 26.67 -8.91
C ILE A 6 -24.22 27.44 -8.76
N LEU A 7 -24.24 28.75 -9.06
CA LEU A 7 -23.15 29.65 -8.66
C LEU A 7 -23.15 29.67 -7.13
N GLY A 8 -22.18 28.98 -6.53
CA GLY A 8 -21.80 29.27 -5.16
C GLY A 8 -21.13 30.64 -5.16
N THR A 9 -21.82 31.65 -4.66
CA THR A 9 -21.21 32.95 -4.35
C THR A 9 -20.22 32.70 -3.23
N VAL A 10 -18.94 32.58 -3.58
CA VAL A 10 -17.85 32.69 -2.61
C VAL A 10 -17.77 34.17 -2.26
N THR A 11 -18.30 34.54 -1.10
CA THR A 11 -18.04 35.85 -0.52
C THR A 11 -16.56 35.89 -0.15
N LEU A 12 -15.71 36.27 -1.11
CA LEU A 12 -14.35 36.68 -0.85
C LEU A 12 -14.44 37.98 -0.05
N GLN A 13 -14.32 37.90 1.28
CA GLN A 13 -14.03 39.09 2.07
C GLN A 13 -12.67 39.62 1.59
N SER A 14 -12.68 40.68 0.79
CA SER A 14 -11.48 41.46 0.49
C SER A 14 -11.10 42.20 1.77
N GLY A 15 -10.25 41.60 2.58
CA GLY A 15 -9.98 42.13 3.92
C GLY A 15 -8.93 41.33 4.66
N GLY A 16 -7.78 41.16 4.04
CA GLY A 16 -6.58 40.62 4.66
C GLY A 16 -5.45 40.69 3.65
N SER A 17 -4.81 41.85 3.54
CA SER A 17 -3.55 41.92 2.81
C SER A 17 -2.63 40.85 3.39
N TYR A 18 -2.01 40.03 2.53
CA TYR A 18 -0.86 39.22 2.92
C TYR A 18 0.34 40.16 3.15
N THR A 19 0.21 41.05 4.12
CA THR A 19 1.30 41.88 4.68
C THR A 19 1.56 41.35 6.07
N GLY A 20 1.96 40.09 6.10
CA GLY A 20 2.39 39.36 7.29
C GLY A 20 3.75 38.71 7.06
N TRP A 21 4.61 39.31 6.23
CA TRP A 21 6.04 39.02 6.30
C TRP A 21 6.60 39.87 7.44
N SER A 22 6.50 39.37 8.67
CA SER A 22 7.27 39.95 9.76
C SER A 22 8.69 39.39 9.68
N ALA A 23 9.68 40.29 9.65
CA ALA A 23 11.10 39.90 9.71
C ALA A 23 11.43 39.11 11.00
N SER A 24 10.55 39.14 12.01
CA SER A 24 10.67 38.42 13.28
C SER A 24 10.43 36.92 13.20
N GLY A 25 9.95 36.40 12.06
CA GLY A 25 9.80 34.95 11.80
C GLY A 25 10.78 34.39 10.76
N VAL A 26 11.76 35.19 10.31
CA VAL A 26 12.71 34.76 9.29
C VAL A 26 13.73 33.84 9.94
N CYS A 27 13.79 32.58 9.48
CA CYS A 27 14.78 31.61 9.91
C CYS A 27 16.19 32.21 9.73
N SER A 28 16.94 32.37 10.82
CA SER A 28 18.25 33.00 10.76
C SER A 28 19.22 32.18 9.91
N ARG A 29 20.19 32.86 9.29
CA ARG A 29 21.25 32.22 8.49
C ARG A 29 21.99 31.15 9.29
N GLU A 30 22.22 31.40 10.58
CA GLU A 30 22.86 30.46 11.49
C GLU A 30 22.05 29.18 11.68
N VAL A 31 20.73 29.29 11.85
CA VAL A 31 19.84 28.12 11.97
C VAL A 31 19.82 27.33 10.66
N LEU A 32 19.84 28.01 9.51
CA LEU A 32 19.92 27.34 8.21
C LEU A 32 21.28 26.64 8.00
N GLN A 33 22.38 27.29 8.40
CA GLN A 33 23.72 26.72 8.33
C GLN A 33 23.86 25.50 9.26
N GLN A 34 23.39 25.61 10.49
CA GLN A 34 23.36 24.50 11.44
C GLN A 34 22.57 23.30 10.90
N LYS A 35 21.39 23.55 10.30
CA LYS A 35 20.60 22.49 9.66
C LYS A 35 21.29 21.88 8.44
N PHE A 36 22.05 22.67 7.68
CA PHE A 36 22.84 22.19 6.56
C PHE A 36 24.00 21.30 7.03
N ASP A 37 24.75 21.75 8.03
CA ASP A 37 25.87 20.99 8.61
C ASP A 37 25.38 19.69 9.29
N GLN A 38 24.23 19.76 9.97
CA GLN A 38 23.54 18.58 10.50
C GLN A 38 23.11 17.63 9.37
N ALA A 39 22.58 18.13 8.25
CA ALA A 39 22.18 17.30 7.12
C ALA A 39 23.36 16.62 6.41
N LEU A 40 24.55 17.23 6.45
CA LEU A 40 25.79 16.62 5.91
C LEU A 40 26.31 15.48 6.78
N THR A 41 26.04 15.51 8.08
CA THR A 41 26.49 14.48 9.05
C THR A 41 25.44 13.40 9.28
N GLU A 42 24.16 13.70 9.05
CA GLU A 42 23.06 12.74 9.14
C GLU A 42 23.09 11.71 7.99
N THR A 43 23.35 10.44 8.32
CA THR A 43 23.04 9.34 7.41
C THR A 43 21.52 9.10 7.44
N ARG A 44 20.81 9.65 6.46
CA ARG A 44 19.37 9.44 6.34
C ARG A 44 19.08 8.10 5.67
N ALA A 45 18.20 7.31 6.26
CA ALA A 45 17.69 6.11 5.60
C ALA A 45 17.02 6.50 4.28
N THR A 46 17.40 5.81 3.19
CA THR A 46 16.86 6.09 1.85
C THR A 46 15.36 5.78 1.76
N THR A 47 14.87 4.89 2.64
CA THR A 47 13.47 4.45 2.69
C THR A 47 13.02 4.09 4.10
N LEU A 48 11.86 4.60 4.54
CA LEU A 48 11.15 4.14 5.73
C LEU A 48 10.17 3.03 5.33
N TYR A 49 10.53 1.78 5.61
CA TYR A 49 9.68 0.62 5.31
C TYR A 49 8.73 0.29 6.46
N ALA A 50 7.50 -0.08 6.11
CA ALA A 50 6.57 -0.68 7.06
C ALA A 50 7.12 -2.05 7.53
N GLU A 51 6.73 -2.48 8.73
CA GLU A 51 7.26 -3.71 9.34
C GLU A 51 7.02 -4.96 8.48
N THR A 52 5.85 -5.05 7.84
CA THR A 52 5.55 -6.13 6.89
C THR A 52 6.48 -6.12 5.68
N THR A 53 6.90 -4.94 5.21
CA THR A 53 7.86 -4.83 4.11
C THR A 53 9.25 -5.30 4.55
N LYS A 54 9.68 -5.00 5.78
CA LYS A 54 10.96 -5.50 6.31
C LYS A 54 10.98 -7.03 6.37
N CYS A 55 9.92 -7.65 6.89
CA CYS A 55 9.81 -9.11 6.91
C CYS A 55 9.90 -9.74 5.50
N HIS A 56 9.30 -9.10 4.48
CA HIS A 56 9.47 -9.57 3.10
C HIS A 56 10.89 -9.43 2.58
N ILE A 57 11.60 -8.35 2.95
CA ILE A 57 13.00 -8.14 2.60
C ILE A 57 13.89 -9.19 3.27
N GLU A 58 13.71 -9.45 4.56
CA GLU A 58 14.44 -10.49 5.31
C GLU A 58 14.22 -11.89 4.71
N ARG A 59 12.99 -12.20 4.28
CA ARG A 59 12.72 -13.46 3.58
C ARG A 59 13.42 -13.52 2.23
N MET A 60 13.43 -12.42 1.48
CA MET A 60 14.12 -12.34 0.20
C MET A 60 15.64 -12.47 0.35
N GLU A 61 16.20 -11.91 1.43
CA GLU A 61 17.60 -12.07 1.79
C GLU A 61 17.97 -13.54 2.01
N LYS A 62 17.14 -14.30 2.74
CA LYS A 62 17.37 -15.75 2.91
C LYS A 62 17.41 -16.48 1.57
N TYR A 63 16.43 -16.24 0.71
CA TYR A 63 16.40 -16.84 -0.64
C TYR A 63 17.61 -16.46 -1.48
N TRP A 64 18.02 -15.19 -1.44
CA TRP A 64 19.19 -14.72 -2.17
C TRP A 64 20.48 -15.38 -1.67
N THR A 65 20.68 -15.45 -0.36
CA THR A 65 21.84 -16.10 0.25
C THR A 65 21.88 -17.60 -0.05
N GLU A 66 20.75 -18.30 0.04
CA GLU A 66 20.65 -19.72 -0.33
C GLU A 66 21.03 -19.95 -1.80
N TYR A 67 20.54 -19.12 -2.71
CA TYR A 67 20.92 -19.18 -4.11
C TYR A 67 22.41 -18.90 -4.33
N CYS A 68 22.96 -17.86 -3.70
CA CYS A 68 24.38 -17.52 -3.81
C CYS A 68 25.29 -18.66 -3.29
N ALA A 69 24.85 -19.38 -2.25
CA ALA A 69 25.58 -20.52 -1.70
C ALA A 69 25.74 -21.67 -2.72
N ILE A 70 24.76 -21.89 -3.61
CA ILE A 70 24.83 -22.93 -4.66
C ILE A 70 26.02 -22.69 -5.61
N PHE A 71 26.33 -21.42 -5.88
CA PHE A 71 27.39 -21.02 -6.80
C PHE A 71 28.66 -20.53 -6.09
N ALA A 72 28.73 -20.67 -4.75
CA ALA A 72 29.81 -20.13 -3.92
C ALA A 72 30.09 -18.64 -4.18
N LEU A 73 29.03 -17.85 -4.31
CA LEU A 73 29.10 -16.41 -4.57
C LEU A 73 28.94 -15.62 -3.27
N GLU A 74 29.61 -14.48 -3.17
CA GLU A 74 29.39 -13.51 -2.08
C GLU A 74 28.07 -12.75 -2.31
N PRO A 75 27.05 -12.89 -1.44
CA PRO A 75 25.71 -12.38 -1.70
C PRO A 75 25.64 -10.86 -1.87
N HIS A 76 26.40 -10.12 -1.06
CA HIS A 76 26.37 -8.66 -1.05
C HIS A 76 26.95 -8.09 -2.35
N GLU A 77 28.15 -8.51 -2.73
CA GLU A 77 28.82 -8.05 -3.96
C GLU A 77 28.07 -8.49 -5.20
N THR A 78 27.57 -9.73 -5.23
CA THR A 78 26.78 -10.24 -6.36
C THR A 78 25.51 -9.40 -6.57
N LEU A 79 24.82 -9.03 -5.49
CA LEU A 79 23.63 -8.18 -5.61
C LEU A 79 24.00 -6.75 -6.00
N ARG A 80 25.14 -6.23 -5.53
CA ARG A 80 25.65 -4.89 -5.86
C ARG A 80 25.90 -4.72 -7.36
N GLU A 81 26.52 -5.71 -7.98
CA GLU A 81 26.76 -5.70 -9.42
C GLU A 81 25.45 -5.76 -10.21
N CYS A 82 24.44 -6.43 -9.64
CA CYS A 82 23.08 -6.52 -10.19
C CYS A 82 23.05 -6.90 -11.67
N GLN A 83 23.94 -7.80 -12.08
CA GLN A 83 24.04 -8.23 -13.48
C GLN A 83 22.73 -8.88 -13.93
N THR A 84 22.15 -8.43 -15.04
CA THR A 84 20.85 -8.91 -15.54
C THR A 84 20.80 -10.44 -15.61
N ALA A 85 21.80 -11.08 -16.22
CA ALA A 85 21.88 -12.54 -16.33
C ALA A 85 21.88 -13.27 -14.98
N ARG A 86 22.51 -12.69 -13.95
CA ARG A 86 22.56 -13.29 -12.61
C ARG A 86 21.21 -13.21 -11.91
N ILE A 87 20.51 -12.09 -12.10
CA ILE A 87 19.14 -11.89 -11.59
C ILE A 87 18.17 -12.83 -12.31
N GLU A 88 18.24 -12.96 -13.62
CA GLU A 88 17.41 -13.89 -14.39
C GLU A 88 17.61 -15.34 -13.91
N ASN A 89 18.86 -15.77 -13.72
CA ASN A 89 19.15 -17.11 -13.20
C ASN A 89 18.61 -17.33 -11.78
N PHE A 90 18.68 -16.31 -10.92
CA PHE A 90 18.02 -16.36 -9.61
C PHE A 90 16.49 -16.51 -9.74
N LEU A 91 15.87 -15.83 -10.71
CA LEU A 91 14.42 -15.94 -10.93
C LEU A 91 14.00 -17.32 -11.45
N HIS A 92 14.82 -17.99 -12.28
CA HIS A 92 14.62 -19.40 -12.60
C HIS A 92 14.64 -20.28 -11.35
N TRP A 93 15.65 -20.08 -10.49
CA TRP A 93 15.80 -20.83 -9.26
C TRP A 93 14.61 -20.60 -8.31
N ILE A 94 14.15 -19.35 -8.13
CA ILE A 94 13.07 -19.05 -7.18
C ILE A 94 11.72 -19.57 -7.66
N VAL A 95 11.45 -19.52 -8.97
CA VAL A 95 10.22 -20.08 -9.56
C VAL A 95 10.14 -21.57 -9.29
N THR A 96 11.25 -22.28 -9.49
CA THR A 96 11.34 -23.72 -9.29
C THR A 96 11.27 -24.09 -7.80
N THR A 97 12.07 -23.42 -6.97
CA THR A 97 12.18 -23.72 -5.53
C THR A 97 10.90 -23.40 -4.76
N CYS A 98 10.24 -22.28 -5.09
CA CYS A 98 8.98 -21.89 -4.45
C CYS A 98 7.73 -22.44 -5.17
N THR A 99 7.90 -23.23 -6.23
CA THR A 99 6.81 -23.78 -7.05
C THR A 99 5.80 -22.71 -7.51
N ILE A 100 6.31 -21.58 -8.01
CA ILE A 100 5.49 -20.40 -8.35
C ILE A 100 4.67 -20.67 -9.60
N LYS A 101 3.37 -20.34 -9.54
CA LYS A 101 2.43 -20.52 -10.67
C LYS A 101 1.94 -19.22 -11.31
N LYS A 102 2.25 -18.06 -10.73
CA LYS A 102 1.70 -16.75 -11.14
C LYS A 102 2.82 -15.79 -11.48
N THR A 103 2.72 -15.11 -12.63
CA THR A 103 3.71 -14.10 -13.06
C THR A 103 3.78 -12.95 -12.05
N SER A 104 2.64 -12.51 -11.52
CA SER A 104 2.55 -11.43 -10.53
C SER A 104 3.33 -11.72 -9.23
N THR A 105 3.46 -12.99 -8.84
CA THR A 105 4.26 -13.39 -7.68
C THR A 105 5.75 -13.19 -7.96
N VAL A 106 6.24 -13.60 -9.14
CA VAL A 106 7.64 -13.41 -9.54
C VAL A 106 7.99 -11.92 -9.62
N THR A 107 7.12 -11.12 -10.22
CA THR A 107 7.27 -9.65 -10.26
C THR A 107 7.33 -9.05 -8.85
N THR A 108 6.58 -9.61 -7.90
CA THR A 108 6.63 -9.18 -6.50
C THR A 108 7.96 -9.53 -5.85
N TYR A 109 8.50 -10.72 -6.11
CA TYR A 109 9.82 -11.13 -5.63
C TYR A 109 10.93 -10.26 -6.22
N TRP A 110 10.85 -9.93 -7.51
CA TRP A 110 11.79 -8.98 -8.12
C TRP A 110 11.79 -7.61 -7.42
N ARG A 111 10.60 -7.09 -7.09
CA ARG A 111 10.48 -5.84 -6.31
C ARG A 111 11.08 -5.97 -4.91
N GLN A 112 10.89 -7.09 -4.24
CA GLN A 112 11.48 -7.35 -2.92
C GLN A 112 13.00 -7.43 -3.01
N LEU A 113 13.56 -8.07 -4.04
CA LEU A 113 15.00 -8.13 -4.28
C LEU A 113 15.58 -6.74 -4.57
N SER A 114 14.85 -5.91 -5.33
CA SER A 114 15.22 -4.51 -5.54
C SER A 114 15.19 -3.68 -4.24
N GLN A 115 14.29 -4.00 -3.31
CA GLN A 115 14.25 -3.37 -1.98
C GLN A 115 15.41 -3.84 -1.09
N LEU A 116 15.80 -5.11 -1.19
CA LEU A 116 16.99 -5.64 -0.53
C LEU A 116 18.25 -4.90 -1.01
N HIS A 117 18.40 -4.71 -2.32
CA HIS A 117 19.49 -3.92 -2.90
C HIS A 117 19.58 -2.50 -2.30
N ILE A 118 18.44 -1.81 -2.20
CA ILE A 118 18.38 -0.48 -1.56
C ILE A 118 18.76 -0.56 -0.08
N THR A 119 18.36 -1.63 0.62
CA THR A 119 18.64 -1.80 2.05
C THR A 119 20.14 -1.97 2.29
N TRP A 120 20.81 -2.80 1.51
CA TRP A 120 22.26 -3.04 1.63
C TRP A 120 23.12 -1.88 1.15
N TRP A 121 22.79 -1.28 0.00
CA TRP A 121 23.68 -0.33 -0.68
C TRP A 121 23.20 1.11 -0.67
N GLN A 122 22.02 1.39 -0.08
CA GLN A 122 21.37 2.71 -0.09
C GLN A 122 21.24 3.31 -1.51
N CYS A 123 21.25 2.45 -2.53
CA CYS A 123 21.19 2.80 -3.94
C CYS A 123 20.11 1.99 -4.64
N ARG A 124 19.50 2.58 -5.67
CA ARG A 124 18.48 1.88 -6.48
C ARG A 124 19.15 1.11 -7.60
N VAL A 125 18.60 -0.06 -7.91
CA VAL A 125 18.89 -0.77 -9.16
C VAL A 125 18.63 0.17 -10.33
N SER A 126 19.47 0.07 -11.37
CA SER A 126 19.34 0.93 -12.55
C SER A 126 17.94 0.78 -13.19
N PRO A 127 17.33 1.87 -13.69
CA PRO A 127 16.02 1.79 -14.37
C PRO A 127 16.03 0.85 -15.58
N GLN A 128 17.18 0.72 -16.24
CA GLN A 128 17.35 -0.15 -17.40
C GLN A 128 17.29 -1.63 -16.97
N THR A 129 18.09 -2.03 -15.99
CA THR A 129 18.07 -3.40 -15.43
C THR A 129 16.69 -3.76 -14.89
N LEU A 130 16.02 -2.82 -14.18
CA LEU A 130 14.65 -3.01 -13.71
C LEU A 130 13.68 -3.36 -14.85
N LYS A 131 13.81 -2.66 -15.99
CA LYS A 131 12.97 -2.87 -17.17
C LYS A 131 13.31 -4.18 -17.89
N GLU A 132 14.60 -4.48 -18.08
CA GLU A 132 15.07 -5.72 -18.72
C GLU A 132 14.56 -6.95 -17.97
N VAL A 133 14.81 -7.03 -16.67
CA VAL A 133 14.36 -8.14 -15.83
C VAL A 133 12.83 -8.24 -15.82
N PHE A 134 12.12 -7.11 -15.85
CA PHE A 134 10.66 -7.12 -15.92
C PHE A 134 10.14 -7.70 -17.24
N VAL A 135 10.74 -7.31 -18.38
CA VAL A 135 10.40 -7.86 -19.70
C VAL A 135 10.72 -9.36 -19.76
N PHE A 136 11.84 -9.78 -19.17
CA PHE A 136 12.19 -11.19 -19.04
C PHE A 136 11.13 -11.98 -18.24
N ILE A 137 10.68 -11.45 -17.10
CA ILE A 137 9.63 -12.07 -16.27
C ILE A 137 8.33 -12.23 -17.05
N GLU A 138 7.82 -11.16 -17.67
CA GLU A 138 6.55 -11.20 -18.42
C GLU A 138 6.66 -11.98 -19.74
N GLY A 139 7.87 -12.10 -20.28
CA GLY A 139 8.15 -12.75 -21.56
C GLY A 139 8.61 -14.20 -21.41
N SER A 140 9.93 -14.41 -21.49
CA SER A 140 10.55 -15.73 -21.56
C SER A 140 10.24 -16.59 -20.34
N LEU A 141 10.39 -16.05 -19.14
CA LEU A 141 10.20 -16.82 -17.91
C LEU A 141 8.74 -17.28 -17.75
N THR A 142 7.79 -16.38 -18.02
CA THR A 142 6.36 -16.72 -17.98
C THR A 142 6.01 -17.83 -18.98
N LYS A 143 6.57 -17.76 -20.20
CA LYS A 143 6.33 -18.78 -21.22
C LYS A 143 6.95 -20.13 -20.86
N GLU A 144 8.19 -20.12 -20.38
CA GLU A 144 8.95 -21.33 -20.07
C GLU A 144 8.31 -22.16 -18.94
N TYR A 145 7.88 -21.51 -17.87
CA TYR A 145 7.27 -22.19 -16.72
C TYR A 145 5.75 -22.25 -16.78
N GLY A 146 5.13 -21.79 -17.88
CA GLY A 146 3.67 -21.73 -18.01
C GLY A 146 3.01 -20.91 -16.90
N LEU A 147 3.63 -19.80 -16.51
CA LEU A 147 3.11 -18.95 -15.43
C LEU A 147 1.79 -18.30 -15.86
N ASP A 148 0.85 -18.28 -14.93
CA ASP A 148 -0.42 -17.65 -15.18
C ASP A 148 -0.30 -16.13 -15.00
N ASN A 149 -0.47 -15.44 -16.14
CA ASN A 149 -0.53 -13.98 -16.24
C ASN A 149 -1.94 -13.47 -16.59
N THR A 150 -2.97 -14.30 -16.44
CA THR A 150 -4.34 -13.89 -16.65
C THR A 150 -4.77 -12.93 -15.54
N GLU A 151 -5.35 -11.81 -15.94
CA GLU A 151 -6.09 -10.96 -15.02
C GLU A 151 -7.38 -11.68 -14.65
N SER A 152 -7.42 -12.25 -13.45
CA SER A 152 -8.68 -12.75 -12.90
C SER A 152 -9.59 -11.57 -12.63
N GLU A 153 -10.81 -11.65 -13.15
CA GLU A 153 -11.88 -10.78 -12.70
C GLU A 153 -12.01 -10.94 -11.18
N LYS A 154 -12.18 -9.81 -10.50
CA LYS A 154 -12.48 -9.77 -9.07
C LYS A 154 -13.97 -9.53 -8.99
N PRO A 155 -14.80 -10.60 -8.92
CA PRO A 155 -16.24 -10.42 -8.89
C PRO A 155 -16.58 -9.50 -7.71
N LEU A 156 -17.41 -8.51 -7.99
CA LEU A 156 -17.96 -7.65 -6.97
C LEU A 156 -19.20 -8.33 -6.42
N LEU A 157 -19.38 -8.24 -5.10
CA LEU A 157 -20.57 -8.71 -4.43
C LEU A 157 -21.62 -7.60 -4.52
N GLU A 158 -22.77 -7.89 -5.11
CA GLU A 158 -23.89 -6.95 -5.17
C GLU A 158 -24.53 -6.77 -3.80
N ALA A 159 -25.34 -5.72 -3.64
CA ALA A 159 -25.95 -5.38 -2.35
C ALA A 159 -26.86 -6.49 -1.82
N GLU A 160 -27.64 -7.12 -2.70
CA GLU A 160 -28.55 -8.21 -2.39
C GLU A 160 -27.77 -9.46 -1.93
N GLU A 161 -26.72 -9.83 -2.65
CA GLU A 161 -25.85 -10.96 -2.31
C GLU A 161 -25.14 -10.74 -0.96
N PHE A 162 -24.74 -9.49 -0.67
CA PHE A 162 -24.15 -9.15 0.62
C PHE A 162 -25.13 -9.28 1.78
N ILE A 163 -26.41 -8.96 1.57
CA ILE A 163 -27.46 -9.20 2.58
C ILE A 163 -27.58 -10.68 2.88
N GLU A 164 -27.60 -11.54 1.85
CA GLU A 164 -27.65 -12.99 2.02
C GLU A 164 -26.45 -13.51 2.83
N VAL A 165 -25.24 -13.02 2.54
CA VAL A 165 -24.02 -13.36 3.29
C VAL A 165 -24.15 -12.99 4.77
N ILE A 166 -24.67 -11.81 5.09
CA ILE A 166 -24.85 -11.37 6.49
C ILE A 166 -25.92 -12.20 7.19
N GLN A 167 -27.04 -12.50 6.51
CA GLN A 167 -28.11 -13.35 7.06
C GLN A 167 -27.60 -14.76 7.36
N TYR A 168 -26.88 -15.36 6.42
CA TYR A 168 -26.26 -16.66 6.61
C TYR A 168 -25.28 -16.64 7.81
N HIS A 169 -24.37 -15.65 7.85
CA HIS A 169 -23.38 -15.50 8.92
C HIS A 169 -24.01 -15.39 10.33
N TRP A 170 -25.18 -14.77 10.44
CA TRP A 170 -25.91 -14.65 11.71
C TRP A 170 -26.72 -15.88 12.07
N ALA A 171 -27.43 -16.49 11.12
CA ALA A 171 -28.49 -17.44 11.43
C ALA A 171 -28.18 -18.90 11.07
N ALA A 172 -27.32 -19.13 10.08
CA ALA A 172 -27.12 -20.46 9.47
C ALA A 172 -25.66 -20.94 9.49
N ASP A 173 -24.70 -20.05 9.76
CA ASP A 173 -23.29 -20.40 9.77
C ASP A 173 -22.94 -21.37 10.92
N ILE A 174 -22.54 -22.59 10.53
CA ILE A 174 -22.18 -23.70 11.42
C ILE A 174 -20.75 -23.60 11.99
N ASN A 175 -19.96 -22.62 11.57
CA ASN A 175 -18.61 -22.44 12.10
C ASN A 175 -18.67 -22.07 13.59
N VAL A 176 -17.84 -22.74 14.38
CA VAL A 176 -17.73 -22.50 15.83
C VAL A 176 -16.79 -21.34 16.06
N PHE A 177 -17.30 -20.26 16.68
CA PHE A 177 -16.47 -19.17 17.16
C PHE A 177 -16.01 -19.49 18.59
N PRO A 178 -14.72 -19.29 18.93
CA PRO A 178 -14.25 -19.39 20.31
C PRO A 178 -15.08 -18.55 21.31
N ASN A 179 -15.65 -17.44 20.83
CA ASN A 179 -16.64 -16.65 21.55
C ASN A 179 -17.69 -16.12 20.56
N GLU A 180 -18.97 -16.39 20.79
CA GLU A 180 -20.05 -15.97 19.88
C GLU A 180 -20.16 -14.44 19.70
N ARG A 181 -19.58 -13.63 20.60
CA ARG A 181 -19.39 -12.19 20.37
C ARG A 181 -18.63 -11.92 19.06
N GLN A 182 -17.68 -12.77 18.70
CA GLN A 182 -16.88 -12.63 17.48
C GLN A 182 -17.75 -12.71 16.22
N ARG A 183 -18.83 -13.51 16.23
CA ARG A 183 -19.79 -13.55 15.11
C ARG A 183 -20.38 -12.17 14.84
N VAL A 184 -20.85 -11.48 15.88
CA VAL A 184 -21.38 -10.11 15.76
C VAL A 184 -20.30 -9.11 15.34
N GLN A 185 -19.08 -9.25 15.86
CA GLN A 185 -17.96 -8.37 15.50
C GLN A 185 -17.54 -8.53 14.03
N VAL A 186 -17.49 -9.77 13.53
CA VAL A 186 -17.19 -10.05 12.12
C VAL A 186 -18.26 -9.43 11.23
N ALA A 187 -19.55 -9.59 11.56
CA ALA A 187 -20.62 -8.96 10.81
C ALA A 187 -20.52 -7.43 10.78
N ALA A 188 -20.21 -6.81 11.92
CA ALA A 188 -19.99 -5.37 11.99
C ALA A 188 -18.81 -4.92 11.11
N ILE A 189 -17.70 -5.67 11.10
CA ILE A 189 -16.55 -5.40 10.23
C ILE A 189 -16.94 -5.53 8.75
N LEU A 190 -17.69 -6.57 8.37
CA LEU A 190 -18.17 -6.76 7.01
C LEU A 190 -19.07 -5.62 6.56
N LEU A 191 -20.03 -5.20 7.39
CA LEU A 191 -20.90 -4.04 7.12
C LEU A 191 -20.07 -2.77 6.93
N LEU A 192 -19.13 -2.49 7.83
CA LEU A 192 -18.23 -1.35 7.69
C LEU A 192 -17.39 -1.44 6.41
N ALA A 193 -16.91 -2.62 6.04
CA ALA A 193 -16.14 -2.83 4.81
C ALA A 193 -16.98 -2.53 3.56
N ALA A 194 -18.21 -3.05 3.50
CA ALA A 194 -19.13 -2.85 2.39
C ALA A 194 -19.47 -1.37 2.19
N TYR A 195 -19.80 -0.65 3.27
CA TYR A 195 -20.21 0.76 3.17
C TYR A 195 -19.05 1.75 3.01
N THR A 196 -17.84 1.40 3.45
CA THR A 196 -16.68 2.33 3.37
C THR A 196 -15.67 1.96 2.29
N GLY A 197 -15.78 0.77 1.67
CA GLY A 197 -14.78 0.25 0.72
C GLY A 197 -13.40 0.04 1.36
N SER A 198 -13.35 -0.11 2.68
CA SER A 198 -12.09 -0.14 3.44
C SER A 198 -11.50 -1.53 3.52
N ARG A 199 -10.16 -1.59 3.55
CA ARG A 199 -9.43 -2.85 3.75
C ARG A 199 -9.64 -3.37 5.18
N PRO A 200 -9.68 -4.70 5.40
CA PRO A 200 -9.81 -5.28 6.74
C PRO A 200 -8.82 -4.70 7.75
N GLY A 201 -7.55 -4.55 7.38
CA GLY A 201 -6.52 -3.99 8.28
C GLY A 201 -6.78 -2.56 8.78
N ALA A 202 -7.58 -1.76 8.06
CA ALA A 202 -8.01 -0.44 8.51
C ALA A 202 -9.15 -0.51 9.52
N LEU A 203 -9.98 -1.55 9.44
CA LEU A 203 -11.17 -1.74 10.27
C LEU A 203 -10.86 -2.48 11.59
N LEU A 204 -9.85 -3.35 11.61
CA LEU A 204 -9.50 -4.17 12.78
C LEU A 204 -9.04 -3.37 14.00
N ASN A 205 -8.67 -2.10 13.84
CA ASN A 205 -8.15 -1.26 14.94
C ASN A 205 -9.07 -0.07 15.26
N ILE A 206 -10.33 -0.12 14.81
CA ILE A 206 -11.32 0.92 15.12
C ILE A 206 -11.67 0.86 16.60
N THR A 207 -11.76 2.03 17.21
CA THR A 207 -12.23 2.21 18.58
C THR A 207 -13.49 3.09 18.60
N TYR A 208 -14.21 3.14 19.73
CA TYR A 208 -15.46 3.92 19.82
C TYR A 208 -15.27 5.42 19.48
N ARG A 209 -14.10 6.01 19.76
CA ARG A 209 -13.80 7.42 19.43
C ARG A 209 -13.78 7.69 17.92
N ASP A 210 -13.57 6.64 17.13
CA ASP A 210 -13.48 6.71 15.68
C ASP A 210 -14.87 6.63 15.02
N LEU A 211 -15.90 6.29 15.80
CA LEU A 211 -17.29 6.19 15.39
C LEU A 211 -18.05 7.45 15.82
N ARG A 212 -18.70 8.12 14.88
CA ARG A 212 -19.52 9.31 15.15
C ARG A 212 -20.91 9.11 14.59
N LEU A 213 -21.88 9.01 15.50
CA LEU A 213 -23.29 8.94 15.15
C LEU A 213 -23.88 10.35 15.19
N TYR A 214 -24.55 10.76 14.12
CA TYR A 214 -25.20 12.08 14.05
C TYR A 214 -26.44 12.03 13.16
N VAL A 215 -27.33 12.99 13.35
CA VAL A 215 -28.55 13.13 12.54
C VAL A 215 -28.33 14.24 11.53
N GLU A 216 -28.59 13.97 10.26
CA GLU A 216 -28.48 14.95 9.18
C GLU A 216 -29.82 15.06 8.43
N LYS A 217 -30.22 16.27 8.07
CA LYS A 217 -31.45 16.50 7.29
C LYS A 217 -31.16 16.27 5.81
N HIS A 218 -31.86 15.32 5.19
CA HIS A 218 -31.69 15.00 3.78
C HIS A 218 -32.09 16.20 2.90
N ARG A 219 -31.16 16.68 2.07
CA ARG A 219 -31.30 17.96 1.35
C ARG A 219 -32.52 18.04 0.43
N LYS A 220 -32.99 16.92 -0.12
CA LYS A 220 -34.12 16.91 -1.07
C LYS A 220 -35.47 16.60 -0.43
N THR A 221 -35.48 15.73 0.59
CA THR A 221 -36.73 15.21 1.18
C THR A 221 -37.06 15.88 2.51
N GLY A 222 -36.11 16.61 3.11
CA GLY A 222 -36.28 17.25 4.41
C GLY A 222 -36.37 16.27 5.59
N LYS A 223 -36.24 14.96 5.36
CA LYS A 223 -36.31 13.93 6.41
C LYS A 223 -35.02 13.93 7.23
N HIS A 224 -35.14 13.63 8.52
CA HIS A 224 -34.00 13.41 9.40
C HIS A 224 -33.47 11.99 9.18
N GLU A 225 -32.18 11.88 8.84
CA GLU A 225 -31.48 10.61 8.62
C GLU A 225 -30.40 10.43 9.67
N LEU A 226 -30.37 9.26 10.31
CA LEU A 226 -29.28 8.87 11.19
C LEU A 226 -28.08 8.40 10.36
N LYS A 227 -26.90 8.95 10.62
CA LYS A 227 -25.67 8.63 9.90
C LYS A 227 -24.56 8.25 10.85
N LEU A 228 -23.77 7.27 10.44
CA LEU A 228 -22.55 6.84 11.12
C LEU A 228 -21.34 7.26 10.27
N ALA A 229 -20.53 8.17 10.79
CA ALA A 229 -19.20 8.45 10.25
C ALA A 229 -18.15 7.59 10.94
N VAL A 230 -17.20 7.09 10.15
CA VAL A 230 -16.13 6.21 10.59
C VAL A 230 -14.80 6.85 10.22
N THR A 231 -13.96 7.10 11.22
CA THR A 231 -12.62 7.67 11.04
C THR A 231 -11.61 6.53 10.97
N LEU A 232 -10.81 6.47 9.90
CA LEU A 232 -9.85 5.39 9.71
C LEU A 232 -8.43 5.94 9.62
N THR A 233 -7.53 5.40 10.42
CA THR A 233 -6.14 5.87 10.54
C THR A 233 -5.17 5.12 9.64
N LYS A 234 -5.47 3.87 9.26
CA LYS A 234 -4.66 3.00 8.39
C LYS A 234 -5.19 2.94 6.95
N ILE A 235 -5.67 4.06 6.41
CA ILE A 235 -5.99 4.14 4.98
C ILE A 235 -4.66 4.31 4.22
N LYS A 236 -4.49 3.63 3.08
CA LYS A 236 -3.38 3.89 2.16
C LYS A 236 -3.39 5.38 1.84
N SER A 237 -2.32 6.11 2.16
CA SER A 237 -2.27 7.55 1.93
C SER A 237 -2.64 7.83 0.47
N GLY A 238 -3.67 8.66 0.27
CA GLY A 238 -4.10 9.10 -1.06
C GLY A 238 -3.08 10.00 -1.76
N GLN A 239 -1.94 10.28 -1.12
CA GLN A 239 -0.79 10.88 -1.78
C GLN A 239 -0.22 9.88 -2.79
N LYS A 240 -0.76 9.92 -4.01
CA LYS A 240 0.06 9.70 -5.20
C LYS A 240 1.27 10.61 -5.03
N ARG A 241 2.40 10.08 -4.57
CA ARG A 241 3.69 10.74 -4.80
C ARG A 241 3.72 10.99 -6.30
N LYS A 242 3.56 12.23 -6.73
CA LYS A 242 3.90 12.63 -8.10
C LYS A 242 5.34 12.15 -8.26
N ARG A 243 5.54 11.17 -9.14
CA ARG A 243 6.89 10.77 -9.52
C ARG A 243 7.57 12.03 -10.05
N PRO A 244 8.80 12.35 -9.63
CA PRO A 244 9.62 13.29 -10.39
C PRO A 244 9.77 12.78 -11.83
#